data_AF-F2L1F1-F1
#
_entry.id   AF-F2L1F1-F1
#
_cell.length_a   1.000
_cell.length_b   1.000
_cell.length_c   1.000
_cell.angle_alpha   90.00
_cell.angle_beta   90.00
_cell.angle_gamma   90.00
#
_symmetry.space_group_name_H-M   'P 1'
#
loop_
_entity.id
_entity.type
_entity.pdbx_description
1 polymer ?
#
loop_
_entity_poly.entity_id
_entity_poly.type
_entity_poly.pdbx_seq_one_letter_code
_entity_poly.pdbx_strand_id
1 'polypeptide(L)'
;MEFSRHALEKHRLDVAKYAGLELLEAVASNIDAIFRRGEPDVVPDRLIGLELERRRTVVKYRCKTLRVVVAKTQRCYLIVTVFPDPGSAPHFVVEG
;
A
#
# COMPACT_ATOMS: atom_id res chain seq x y z
N MET A 1 5.05 11.45 8.07
CA MET A 1 3.76 11.40 7.36
C MET A 1 3.83 12.08 5.99
N GLU A 2 4.45 13.25 5.82
CA GLU A 2 4.51 13.96 4.52
C GLU A 2 5.24 13.20 3.39
N PHE A 3 6.36 12.54 3.67
CA PHE A 3 7.18 11.87 2.64
C PHE A 3 6.50 10.66 1.98
N SER A 4 5.58 10.03 2.70
CA SER A 4 4.86 8.86 2.23
C SER A 4 3.78 9.22 1.21
N ARG A 5 3.13 10.37 1.40
CA ARG A 5 2.22 10.97 0.43
C ARG A 5 2.97 11.31 -0.86
N HIS A 6 4.18 11.87 -0.74
CA HIS A 6 5.01 12.28 -1.87
C HIS A 6 5.41 11.13 -2.81
N ALA A 7 5.75 9.95 -2.28
CA ALA A 7 6.07 8.78 -3.11
C ALA A 7 4.85 8.27 -3.90
N LEU A 8 3.68 8.26 -3.27
CA LEU A 8 2.44 7.88 -3.93
C LEU A 8 2.08 8.88 -5.02
N GLU A 9 2.30 10.17 -4.78
CA GLU A 9 2.04 11.27 -5.70
C GLU A 9 2.97 11.23 -6.93
N LYS A 10 4.25 10.92 -6.72
CA LYS A 10 5.25 10.78 -7.79
C LYS A 10 4.95 9.62 -8.76
N HIS A 11 4.38 8.52 -8.27
CA HIS A 11 4.04 7.35 -9.10
C HIS A 11 2.53 7.22 -9.38
N ARG A 12 1.77 8.26 -9.03
CA ARG A 12 0.30 8.27 -9.04
C ARG A 12 -0.27 7.91 -10.40
N LEU A 13 0.26 8.48 -11.48
CA LEU A 13 -0.26 8.28 -12.84
C LEU A 13 0.03 6.86 -13.38
N ASP A 14 1.15 6.25 -13.00
CA ASP A 14 1.50 4.92 -13.48
C ASP A 14 0.73 3.84 -12.73
N VAL A 15 0.51 4.01 -11.43
CA VAL A 15 -0.32 3.09 -10.64
C VAL A 15 -1.81 3.29 -10.95
N ALA A 16 -2.24 4.53 -11.25
CA ALA A 16 -3.64 4.85 -11.55
C ALA A 16 -4.16 4.12 -12.80
N LYS A 17 -3.28 3.82 -13.77
CA LYS A 17 -3.64 3.06 -14.98
C LYS A 17 -4.20 1.66 -14.65
N TYR A 18 -3.79 1.08 -13.52
CA TYR A 18 -4.19 -0.27 -13.12
C TYR A 18 -5.24 -0.26 -12.00
N ALA A 19 -5.14 0.70 -11.09
CA ALA A 19 -5.97 0.80 -9.89
C ALA A 19 -7.19 1.73 -10.06
N GLY A 20 -7.06 2.79 -10.87
CA GLY A 20 -7.92 3.97 -10.88
C GLY A 20 -7.43 5.04 -9.89
N LEU A 21 -7.60 6.32 -10.25
CA LEU A 21 -7.16 7.47 -9.45
C LEU A 21 -7.82 7.53 -8.07
N GLU A 22 -9.13 7.29 -8.00
CA GLU A 22 -9.92 7.35 -6.76
C GLU A 22 -9.41 6.36 -5.71
N LEU A 23 -9.08 5.14 -6.13
CA LEU A 23 -8.54 4.11 -5.25
C LEU A 23 -7.18 4.53 -4.68
N LEU A 24 -6.33 5.18 -5.47
CA LEU A 24 -5.04 5.66 -4.99
C LEU A 24 -5.19 6.78 -3.98
N GLU A 25 -6.12 7.70 -4.19
CA GLU A 25 -6.43 8.75 -3.20
C GLU A 25 -6.97 8.17 -1.90
N ALA A 26 -7.83 7.16 -2.00
CA ALA A 26 -8.39 6.48 -0.85
C ALA A 26 -7.32 5.72 -0.06
N VAL A 27 -6.39 5.03 -0.74
CA VAL A 27 -5.22 4.38 -0.12
C VAL A 27 -4.26 5.42 0.47
N ALA A 28 -3.99 6.53 -0.22
CA ALA A 28 -3.14 7.62 0.26
C ALA A 28 -3.65 8.18 1.58
N SER A 29 -4.95 8.43 1.64
CA SER A 29 -5.63 9.05 2.78
C SER A 29 -5.67 8.11 4.00
N ASN A 30 -5.55 6.80 3.77
CA ASN A 30 -5.61 5.77 4.81
C ASN A 30 -4.27 5.07 5.06
N ILE A 31 -3.16 5.54 4.47
CA ILE A 31 -1.92 4.76 4.39
C ILE A 31 -1.34 4.41 5.77
N ASP A 32 -1.44 5.31 6.75
CA ASP A 32 -0.98 5.04 8.12
C ASP A 32 -1.85 4.01 8.85
N ALA A 33 -3.15 3.95 8.55
CA ALA A 33 -4.05 2.96 9.11
C ALA A 33 -3.83 1.60 8.46
N ILE A 34 -3.67 1.58 7.13
CA ILE A 34 -3.31 0.41 6.32
C ILE A 34 -1.99 -0.18 6.82
N PHE A 35 -0.96 0.65 7.05
CA PHE A 35 0.33 0.19 7.56
C PHE A 35 0.20 -0.42 8.96
N ARG A 36 -0.45 0.27 9.90
CA ARG A 36 -0.59 -0.21 11.29
C ARG A 36 -1.37 -1.53 11.40
N ARG A 37 -2.36 -1.74 10.53
CA ARG A 37 -3.16 -2.97 10.47
C ARG A 37 -2.56 -4.06 9.58
N GLY A 38 -1.52 -3.73 8.82
CA GLY A 38 -0.79 -4.69 8.02
C GLY A 38 0.02 -5.64 8.90
N GLU A 39 0.05 -6.90 8.48
CA GLU A 39 0.87 -7.93 9.08
C GLU A 39 2.32 -7.75 8.61
N PRO A 40 3.32 -7.93 9.48
CA PRO A 40 4.71 -7.98 9.06
C PRO A 40 4.92 -9.00 7.93
N ASP A 41 5.65 -8.59 6.92
CA ASP A 41 6.01 -9.39 5.76
C ASP A 41 7.53 -9.44 5.63
N VAL A 42 8.04 -10.49 4.99
CA VAL A 42 9.50 -10.66 4.84
C VAL A 42 10.02 -9.62 3.88
N VAL A 43 11.05 -8.87 4.29
CA VAL A 43 11.79 -7.99 3.39
C VAL A 43 12.55 -8.86 2.40
N PRO A 44 12.31 -8.74 1.08
CA PRO A 44 13.05 -9.51 0.08
C PRO A 44 14.55 -9.23 0.15
N ASP A 45 15.39 -10.25 -0.06
CA ASP A 45 16.86 -10.15 0.08
C ASP A 45 17.47 -8.97 -0.69
N ARG A 46 17.00 -8.75 -1.92
CA ARG A 46 17.44 -7.64 -2.79
C ARG A 46 17.14 -6.24 -2.24
N LEU A 47 16.27 -6.13 -1.22
CA LEU A 47 15.84 -4.89 -0.58
C LEU A 47 16.37 -4.76 0.85
N ILE A 48 17.14 -5.75 1.34
CA ILE A 48 17.79 -5.68 2.65
C ILE A 48 18.74 -4.47 2.66
N GLY A 49 18.64 -3.65 3.71
CA GLY A 49 19.39 -2.39 3.83
C GLY A 49 18.70 -1.17 3.21
N LEU A 50 17.65 -1.36 2.40
CA LEU A 50 16.81 -0.29 1.86
C LEU A 50 15.48 -0.20 2.61
N GLU A 51 14.82 -1.35 2.79
CA GLU A 51 13.60 -1.51 3.59
C GLU A 51 13.98 -1.86 5.03
N LEU A 52 13.36 -1.15 5.98
CA LEU A 52 13.47 -1.42 7.42
C LEU A 52 12.35 -2.33 7.90
N GLU A 53 11.15 -2.16 7.34
CA GLU A 53 9.97 -2.92 7.72
C GLU A 53 9.08 -3.06 6.51
N ARG A 54 8.50 -4.24 6.31
CA ARG A 54 7.54 -4.50 5.25
C ARG A 54 6.28 -5.02 5.90
N ARG A 55 5.13 -4.50 5.50
CA ARG A 55 3.83 -4.96 5.95
C ARG A 55 2.92 -5.22 4.79
N ARG A 56 2.06 -6.22 4.93
CA ARG A 56 1.08 -6.61 3.92
C ARG A 56 -0.31 -6.57 4.53
N THR A 57 -1.26 -6.07 3.78
CA THR A 57 -2.67 -6.08 4.17
C THR A 57 -3.56 -6.33 2.96
N VAL A 58 -4.79 -6.76 3.19
CA VAL A 58 -5.81 -6.87 2.15
C VAL A 58 -6.85 -5.78 2.39
N VAL A 59 -6.99 -4.91 1.40
CA VAL A 59 -7.92 -3.78 1.40
C VAL A 59 -9.09 -4.09 0.48
N LYS A 60 -10.31 -3.85 0.96
CA LYS A 60 -11.50 -3.78 0.09
C LYS A 60 -11.82 -2.33 -0.22
N TYR A 61 -12.03 -2.04 -1.50
CA TYR A 61 -12.52 -0.75 -1.99
C TYR A 61 -13.58 -1.01 -3.05
N ARG A 62 -14.82 -0.57 -2.76
CA ARG A 62 -16.02 -0.92 -3.55
C ARG A 62 -16.11 -2.45 -3.77
N CYS A 63 -16.26 -2.89 -5.02
CA CYS A 63 -16.34 -4.31 -5.40
C CYS A 63 -14.97 -4.96 -5.68
N LYS A 64 -13.86 -4.31 -5.32
CA LYS A 64 -12.50 -4.82 -5.54
C LYS A 64 -11.83 -5.17 -4.22
N THR A 65 -11.22 -6.34 -4.16
CA THR A 65 -10.34 -6.76 -3.06
C THR A 65 -8.91 -6.73 -3.55
N LEU A 66 -8.04 -6.07 -2.79
CA LEU A 66 -6.69 -5.74 -3.21
C LEU A 66 -5.71 -6.07 -2.12
N ARG A 67 -4.59 -6.68 -2.48
CA ARG A 67 -3.46 -6.85 -1.59
C ARG A 67 -2.58 -5.61 -1.70
N VAL A 68 -2.41 -4.92 -0.58
CA VAL A 68 -1.58 -3.73 -0.46
C VAL A 68 -0.35 -4.10 0.37
N VAL A 69 0.82 -4.00 -0.25
CA VAL A 69 2.11 -4.11 0.45
C VAL A 69 2.63 -2.72 0.70
N VAL A 70 3.05 -2.46 1.92
CA VAL A 70 3.50 -1.17 2.42
C VAL A 70 4.84 -1.38 3.13
N ALA A 71 5.92 -0.85 2.57
CA ALA A 71 7.26 -0.93 3.17
C ALA A 71 7.68 0.42 3.76
N LYS A 72 8.29 0.42 4.95
CA LYS A 72 9.01 1.53 5.56
C LYS A 72 10.49 1.40 5.19
N THR A 73 11.04 2.43 4.57
CA THR A 73 12.46 2.50 4.19
C THR A 73 13.26 3.42 5.12
N GLN A 74 14.60 3.39 5.01
CA GLN A 74 15.48 4.31 5.75
C GLN A 74 15.17 5.80 5.51
N ARG A 75 14.57 6.13 4.35
CA ARG A 75 14.21 7.49 3.94
C ARG A 75 12.72 7.81 4.08
N CYS A 76 11.98 7.03 4.88
CA CYS A 76 10.54 7.20 5.15
C CYS A 76 9.57 6.99 3.97
N TYR A 77 10.01 6.39 2.87
CA TYR A 77 9.11 6.04 1.76
C TYR A 77 8.16 4.91 2.18
N LEU A 78 6.87 5.07 1.85
CA LEU A 78 5.86 4.01 1.83
C LEU A 78 5.77 3.50 0.38
N ILE A 79 6.35 2.34 0.09
CA ILE A 79 6.18 1.69 -1.21
C ILE A 79 4.85 0.97 -1.17
N VAL A 80 3.88 1.39 -2.00
CA VAL A 80 2.55 0.79 -2.10
C VAL A 80 2.51 -0.07 -3.34
N THR A 81 2.47 -1.40 -3.17
CA THR A 81 2.21 -2.32 -4.28
C THR A 81 0.80 -2.87 -4.13
N VAL A 82 -0.03 -2.70 -5.16
CA VAL A 82 -1.43 -3.11 -5.17
C VAL A 82 -1.62 -4.24 -6.16
N PHE A 83 -2.15 -5.37 -5.70
CA PHE A 83 -2.47 -6.53 -6.52
C PHE A 83 -3.95 -6.90 -6.36
N PRO A 84 -4.64 -7.41 -7.41
CA PRO A 84 -5.92 -8.08 -7.23
C PRO A 84 -5.77 -9.26 -6.26
N ASP A 85 -6.60 -9.34 -5.21
CA ASP A 85 -6.61 -10.51 -4.31
C ASP A 85 -7.77 -11.44 -4.71
N PRO A 86 -7.49 -12.70 -5.11
CA PRO A 86 -8.50 -13.60 -5.64
C PRO A 86 -9.33 -14.35 -4.58
N GLY A 87 -9.12 -14.17 -3.27
CA GLY A 87 -9.90 -14.96 -2.31
C GLY A 87 -9.67 -14.73 -0.82
N SER A 88 -8.92 -13.71 -0.42
CA SER A 88 -8.73 -13.40 1.01
C SER A 88 -9.79 -12.42 1.52
N ALA A 89 -10.34 -12.65 2.71
CA ALA A 89 -11.18 -11.66 3.38
C ALA A 89 -10.37 -10.38 3.64
N PRO A 90 -10.93 -9.18 3.40
CA PRO A 90 -10.20 -7.94 3.61
C PRO A 90 -9.91 -7.71 5.10
N HIS A 91 -8.66 -7.35 5.39
CA HIS A 91 -8.23 -6.93 6.73
C HIS A 91 -8.62 -5.48 7.00
N PHE A 92 -8.84 -4.70 5.94
CA PHE A 92 -9.19 -3.30 6.01
C PHE A 92 -10.20 -2.94 4.91
N VAL A 93 -11.19 -2.12 5.22
CA VAL A 93 -12.14 -1.60 4.24
C VAL A 93 -11.91 -0.11 4.14
N VAL A 94 -11.64 0.36 2.92
CA VAL A 94 -11.59 1.78 2.60
C VAL A 94 -12.94 2.16 2.01
N GLU A 95 -13.67 3.04 2.70
CA GLU A 95 -14.92 3.60 2.18
C GLU A 95 -14.63 4.62 1.09
N GLY A 96 -15.42 4.61 0.01
CA GLY A 96 -15.37 5.56 -1.10
C GLY A 96 -16.47 5.31 -2.11
#